data_AF-A0A1D6PYD0-F1
#
_entry.id   AF-A0A1D6PYD0-F1
#
_cell.length_a   1.000
_cell.length_b   1.000
_cell.length_c   1.000
_cell.angle_alpha   90.00
_cell.angle_beta   90.00
_cell.angle_gamma   90.00
#
_symmetry.space_group_name_H-M   'P 1'
#
loop_
_entity.id
_entity.type
_entity.pdbx_description
1 polymer ?
#
loop_
_entity_poly.entity_id
_entity_poly.type
_entity_poly.pdbx_seq_one_letter_code
_entity_poly.pdbx_strand_id
1 'polypeptide(L)'
;MPLWGTAASTQPAAKGDAARAPSGSGGGGVKVIRSLLPTRRRLRLDPPAKLYFPYEPGKQVRSAVRIKNISKSHVAFKFQTTAPKSCFMRPPGGVLAPGESIIATVFKFVEHPENNEKPLDKCKVKFKIVSLKVKGPVEYVPELVNPLSTFLGRL
;
A
#
# COMPACT_ATOMS: atom_id res chain seq x y z
N MET A 1 34.95 -49.27 21.36
CA MET A 1 35.80 -48.78 22.45
C MET A 1 35.44 -47.32 22.72
N PRO A 2 35.23 -46.89 23.98
CA PRO A 2 34.16 -47.20 24.95
C PRO A 2 33.02 -46.14 24.87
N LEU A 3 31.73 -46.31 25.17
CA LEU A 3 30.94 -47.00 26.22
C LEU A 3 31.20 -46.52 27.66
N TRP A 4 30.39 -45.56 28.11
CA TRP A 4 30.07 -45.24 29.52
C TRP A 4 28.64 -44.69 29.50
N GLY A 5 27.67 -45.06 30.33
CA GLY A 5 27.69 -45.82 31.57
C GLY A 5 26.50 -45.30 32.39
N THR A 6 25.59 -46.19 32.73
CA THR A 6 24.31 -46.01 33.43
C THR A 6 24.49 -45.52 34.87
N ALA A 7 23.56 -44.72 35.39
CA ALA A 7 23.20 -44.75 36.81
C ALA A 7 21.78 -44.19 37.04
N ALA A 8 20.94 -45.03 37.63
CA ALA A 8 19.64 -44.71 38.21
C ALA A 8 19.79 -44.30 39.69
N SER A 9 18.89 -43.46 40.20
CA SER A 9 18.49 -43.39 41.62
C SER A 9 17.24 -42.50 41.73
N THR A 10 16.03 -43.04 41.89
CA THR A 10 15.33 -43.38 43.15
C THR A 10 14.78 -42.16 43.91
N GLN A 11 13.44 -42.08 43.99
CA GLN A 11 12.64 -41.17 44.84
C GLN A 11 12.85 -41.44 46.35
N PRO A 12 12.38 -40.53 47.23
CA PRO A 12 11.15 -40.89 47.94
C PRO A 12 10.15 -39.75 48.15
N ALA A 13 8.92 -40.17 48.41
CA ALA A 13 7.74 -39.38 48.76
C ALA A 13 7.77 -38.82 50.19
N ALA A 14 7.05 -37.73 50.47
CA ALA A 14 5.88 -37.73 51.36
C ALA A 14 5.35 -36.33 51.71
N LYS A 15 4.03 -36.32 51.97
CA LYS A 15 3.26 -35.47 52.91
C LYS A 15 2.60 -34.22 52.33
N GLY A 16 1.27 -34.29 52.27
CA GLY A 16 0.38 -33.26 51.75
C GLY A 16 0.04 -32.18 52.76
N ASP A 17 -0.77 -31.22 52.32
CA ASP A 17 -1.88 -30.64 53.07
C ASP A 17 -2.81 -29.88 52.11
N ALA A 18 -4.11 -30.01 52.38
CA ALA A 18 -5.20 -29.43 51.62
C ALA A 18 -5.34 -27.93 51.91
N ALA A 19 -5.54 -27.11 50.88
CA ALA A 19 -6.42 -25.92 50.97
C ALA A 19 -6.65 -25.25 49.61
N ARG A 20 -7.94 -25.24 49.24
CA ARG A 20 -8.69 -24.06 48.77
C ARG A 20 -8.40 -23.52 47.36
N ALA A 21 -9.28 -23.90 46.44
CA ALA A 21 -9.55 -23.18 45.20
C ALA A 21 -10.02 -21.74 45.47
N PRO A 22 -9.65 -20.77 44.61
CA PRO A 22 -10.53 -19.68 44.26
C PRO A 22 -11.13 -19.94 42.88
N SER A 23 -12.45 -19.99 42.85
CA SER A 23 -13.26 -19.75 41.66
C SER A 23 -12.89 -18.39 41.07
N GLY A 24 -12.24 -18.41 39.92
CA GLY A 24 -11.97 -17.22 39.11
C GLY A 24 -12.46 -17.48 37.70
N SER A 25 -13.67 -17.01 37.41
CA SER A 25 -14.26 -16.96 36.07
C SER A 25 -13.37 -16.11 35.16
N GLY A 26 -12.42 -16.76 34.49
CA GLY A 26 -11.59 -16.16 33.45
C GLY A 26 -12.13 -16.62 32.11
N GLY A 27 -13.16 -15.92 31.60
CA GLY A 27 -13.68 -16.16 30.27
C GLY A 27 -12.53 -16.24 29.27
N GLY A 28 -12.41 -17.39 28.61
CA GLY A 28 -11.46 -17.65 27.53
C GLY A 28 -11.81 -16.78 26.33
N GLY A 29 -11.52 -15.48 26.45
CA GLY A 29 -11.50 -14.57 25.33
C GLY A 29 -10.40 -15.03 24.39
N VAL A 30 -10.80 -15.60 23.27
CA VAL A 30 -9.91 -15.78 22.12
C VAL A 30 -9.31 -14.40 21.85
N LYS A 31 -8.06 -14.15 22.26
CA LYS A 31 -7.36 -12.91 21.94
C LYS A 31 -7.18 -12.92 20.44
N VAL A 32 -8.12 -12.30 19.72
CA VAL A 32 -8.03 -12.09 18.29
C VAL A 32 -6.83 -11.17 18.07
N ILE A 33 -5.68 -11.76 17.77
CA ILE A 33 -4.53 -11.03 17.28
C ILE A 33 -4.94 -10.55 15.90
N ARG A 34 -5.56 -9.36 15.83
CA ARG A 34 -5.74 -8.64 14.57
C ARG A 34 -4.34 -8.34 14.09
N SER A 35 -3.78 -9.24 13.30
CA SER A 35 -2.48 -9.06 12.68
C SER A 35 -2.47 -7.67 12.04
N LEU A 36 -1.63 -6.78 12.60
CA LEU A 36 -1.39 -5.42 12.13
C LEU A 36 -0.55 -5.46 10.85
N LEU A 37 -0.85 -6.40 9.96
CA LEU A 37 -0.20 -6.48 8.67
C LEU A 37 -0.53 -5.18 7.94
N PRO A 38 0.49 -4.45 7.44
CA PRO A 38 0.26 -3.26 6.63
C PRO A 38 -0.80 -3.59 5.59
N THR A 39 -1.82 -2.74 5.45
CA THR A 39 -2.86 -2.91 4.44
C THR A 39 -2.17 -3.13 3.10
N ARG A 40 -2.20 -4.38 2.60
CA ARG A 40 -1.41 -4.76 1.42
C ARG A 40 -1.75 -3.78 0.29
N ARG A 41 -0.72 -3.08 -0.21
CA ARG A 41 -0.88 -2.15 -1.34
C ARG A 41 -1.55 -2.91 -2.49
N ARG A 42 -2.65 -2.39 -3.02
CA ARG A 42 -3.43 -3.04 -4.10
C ARG A 42 -2.68 -2.97 -5.43
N LEU A 43 -1.93 -1.89 -5.63
CA LEU A 43 -1.15 -1.62 -6.83
C LEU A 43 0.34 -1.62 -6.51
N ARG A 44 1.14 -2.19 -7.42
CA ARG A 44 2.59 -2.06 -7.46
C ARG A 44 2.95 -1.08 -8.56
N LEU A 45 3.76 -0.08 -8.20
CA LEU A 45 4.28 0.92 -9.13
C LEU A 45 5.75 0.60 -9.45
N ASP A 46 6.14 0.75 -10.71
CA ASP A 46 7.53 0.69 -11.14
C ASP A 46 7.85 1.86 -12.10
N PRO A 47 8.68 2.82 -11.70
CA PRO A 47 9.37 2.92 -10.40
C PRO A 47 8.40 3.18 -9.22
N PRO A 48 8.75 2.76 -7.99
CA PRO A 48 7.80 2.73 -6.86
C PRO A 48 7.59 4.07 -6.12
N ALA A 49 8.52 5.03 -6.24
CA ALA A 49 8.54 6.22 -5.37
C ALA A 49 8.78 7.54 -6.11
N LYS A 50 9.65 7.57 -7.13
CA LYS A 50 10.04 8.79 -7.84
C LYS A 50 10.08 8.52 -9.33
N LEU A 51 9.65 9.51 -10.11
CA LEU A 51 9.84 9.55 -11.56
C LEU A 51 10.90 10.58 -11.90
N TYR A 52 11.74 10.26 -12.87
CA TYR A 52 12.79 11.12 -13.35
C TYR A 52 12.35 11.73 -14.67
N PHE A 53 12.47 13.05 -14.77
CA PHE A 53 12.17 13.80 -15.97
C PHE A 53 13.45 14.48 -16.44
N PRO A 54 13.82 14.34 -17.72
CA PRO A 54 14.86 15.17 -18.31
C PRO A 54 14.55 16.65 -18.06
N TYR A 55 15.56 17.45 -17.75
CA TYR A 55 15.38 18.89 -17.58
C TYR A 55 15.53 19.57 -18.94
N GLU A 56 14.40 20.00 -19.52
CA GLU A 56 14.37 20.78 -20.75
C GLU A 56 13.44 21.99 -20.58
N PRO A 57 13.95 23.17 -20.19
CA PRO A 57 13.16 24.39 -20.03
C PRO A 57 12.33 24.73 -21.27
N GLY A 58 11.11 25.21 -21.03
CA GLY A 58 10.17 25.58 -22.08
C GLY A 58 9.52 24.40 -22.80
N LYS A 59 9.86 23.16 -22.43
CA LYS A 59 9.37 21.96 -23.11
C LYS A 59 8.53 21.07 -22.20
N GLN A 60 7.71 20.26 -22.86
CA GLN A 60 7.01 19.16 -22.23
C GLN A 60 7.92 17.93 -22.22
N VAL A 61 8.20 17.43 -21.02
CA VAL A 61 8.99 16.23 -20.79
C VAL A 61 8.08 15.11 -20.30
N ARG A 62 8.51 13.86 -20.46
CA ARG A 62 7.69 12.68 -20.12
C ARG A 62 8.51 11.61 -19.41
N SER A 63 7.84 10.86 -18.54
CA SER A 63 8.34 9.66 -17.89
C SER A 63 7.24 8.61 -17.82
N ALA A 64 7.61 7.33 -17.93
CA ALA A 64 6.66 6.23 -17.82
C ALA A 64 6.65 5.63 -16.41
N VAL A 65 5.49 5.13 -15.98
CA VAL A 65 5.31 4.32 -14.78
C VAL A 65 4.47 3.11 -15.11
N ARG A 66 4.95 1.92 -14.73
CA ARG A 66 4.17 0.69 -14.82
C ARG A 66 3.32 0.53 -13.55
N ILE A 67 2.02 0.37 -13.73
CA ILE A 67 1.04 0.16 -12.66
C ILE A 67 0.53 -1.27 -12.80
N LYS A 68 0.79 -2.13 -11.80
CA LYS A 68 0.32 -3.52 -11.77
C LYS A 68 -0.65 -3.75 -10.63
N ASN A 69 -1.81 -4.35 -10.92
CA ASN A 69 -2.70 -4.86 -9.89
C ASN A 69 -2.15 -6.15 -9.31
N ILE A 70 -1.73 -6.13 -8.04
CA ILE A 70 -1.21 -7.29 -7.31
C ILE A 70 -2.25 -7.90 -6.37
N SER A 71 -3.49 -7.43 -6.44
CA SER A 71 -4.61 -7.93 -5.66
C SER A 71 -5.42 -8.98 -6.44
N LYS A 72 -6.27 -9.72 -5.71
CA LYS A 72 -7.19 -10.73 -6.30
C LYS A 72 -8.53 -10.13 -6.78
N SER A 73 -8.66 -8.81 -6.82
CA SER A 73 -9.91 -8.13 -7.21
C SER A 73 -9.63 -7.06 -8.25
N HIS A 74 -10.67 -6.62 -8.95
CA HIS A 74 -10.55 -5.47 -9.85
C HIS A 74 -10.23 -4.21 -9.03
N VAL A 75 -9.36 -3.36 -9.58
CA VAL A 75 -8.91 -2.14 -8.91
C VAL A 75 -9.03 -0.96 -9.86
N ALA A 76 -9.89 0.00 -9.50
CA ALA A 76 -9.90 1.31 -10.12
C ALA A 76 -8.74 2.16 -9.58
N PHE A 77 -8.12 2.96 -10.43
CA PHE A 77 -7.06 3.90 -10.04
C PHE A 77 -7.29 5.29 -10.64
N LYS A 78 -6.77 6.32 -9.95
CA LYS A 78 -6.81 7.72 -10.39
C LYS A 78 -5.51 8.42 -10.08
N PHE A 79 -4.99 9.16 -11.06
CA PHE A 79 -3.87 10.07 -10.89
C PHE A 79 -4.33 11.37 -10.23
N GLN A 80 -3.58 11.79 -9.22
CA GLN A 80 -3.74 13.07 -8.56
C GLN A 80 -2.36 13.73 -8.45
N THR A 81 -2.29 15.05 -8.68
CA THR A 81 -1.06 15.81 -8.51
C THR A 81 -1.34 17.15 -7.85
N THR A 82 -0.32 17.73 -7.23
CA THR A 82 -0.37 19.10 -6.70
C THR A 82 -0.24 20.15 -7.80
N ALA A 83 0.07 19.77 -9.04
CA ALA A 83 0.26 20.70 -10.16
C ALA A 83 -0.48 20.24 -11.44
N PRO A 84 -1.83 20.21 -11.46
CA PRO A 84 -2.61 19.63 -12.55
C PRO A 84 -2.46 20.35 -13.90
N LYS A 85 -2.07 21.64 -13.88
CA LYS A 85 -1.81 22.42 -15.10
C LYS A 85 -0.52 22.00 -15.81
N SER A 86 0.51 21.64 -15.04
CA SER A 86 1.85 21.36 -15.56
C SER A 86 2.29 19.91 -15.38
N CYS A 87 1.51 19.04 -14.74
CA CYS A 87 1.80 17.62 -14.55
C CYS A 87 0.52 16.78 -14.69
N PHE A 88 0.47 15.89 -15.67
CA PHE A 88 -0.70 15.04 -15.89
C PHE A 88 -0.30 13.66 -16.40
N MET A 89 -1.17 12.66 -16.22
CA MET A 89 -0.92 11.29 -16.62
C MET A 89 -1.89 10.85 -17.72
N ARG A 90 -1.40 10.00 -18.65
CA ARG A 90 -2.21 9.34 -19.66
C ARG A 90 -2.03 7.81 -19.56
N PRO A 91 -3.11 7.04 -19.35
CA PRO A 91 -4.45 7.51 -18.99
C PRO A 91 -4.49 8.14 -17.58
N PRO A 92 -5.40 9.07 -17.27
CA PRO A 92 -5.50 9.72 -15.95
C PRO A 92 -6.08 8.79 -14.88
N GLY A 93 -6.75 7.73 -15.27
CA GLY A 93 -7.32 6.70 -14.42
C GLY A 93 -7.77 5.51 -15.26
N GLY A 94 -8.13 4.42 -14.60
CA GLY A 94 -8.56 3.19 -15.27
C GLY A 94 -8.92 2.11 -14.26
N VAL A 95 -9.39 0.97 -14.77
CA VAL A 95 -9.65 -0.24 -13.96
C VAL A 95 -8.70 -1.32 -14.44
N LEU A 96 -8.03 -1.99 -13.51
CA LEU A 96 -7.15 -3.13 -13.78
C LEU A 96 -7.75 -4.39 -13.18
N ALA A 97 -7.88 -5.43 -13.99
CA ALA A 97 -8.20 -6.79 -13.56
C ALA A 97 -7.10 -7.37 -12.66
N PRO A 98 -7.39 -8.42 -11.87
CA PRO A 98 -6.38 -9.10 -11.07
C PRO A 98 -5.18 -9.54 -11.92
N GLY A 99 -3.96 -9.12 -11.52
CA GLY A 99 -2.73 -9.46 -12.23
C GLY A 99 -2.40 -8.57 -13.44
N GLU A 100 -3.35 -7.76 -13.91
CA GLU A 100 -3.17 -6.86 -15.06
C GLU A 100 -2.18 -5.73 -14.75
N SER A 101 -1.50 -5.25 -15.79
CA SER A 101 -0.63 -4.08 -15.70
C SER A 101 -0.78 -3.16 -16.90
N ILE A 102 -0.63 -1.85 -16.64
CA ILE A 102 -0.61 -0.80 -17.66
C ILE A 102 0.66 0.04 -17.52
N ILE A 103 1.15 0.54 -18.66
CA ILE A 103 2.18 1.58 -18.68
C ILE A 103 1.47 2.91 -18.84
N ALA A 104 1.56 3.78 -17.83
CA ALA A 104 1.03 5.12 -17.87
C ALA A 104 2.17 6.12 -18.10
N THR A 105 1.93 7.12 -18.95
CA THR A 105 2.91 8.18 -19.21
C THR A 105 2.53 9.42 -18.41
N VAL A 106 3.45 9.91 -17.60
CA VAL A 106 3.34 11.19 -16.91
C VAL A 106 4.04 12.24 -17.77
N PHE A 107 3.33 13.30 -18.08
CA PHE A 107 3.83 14.48 -18.78
C PHE A 107 4.03 15.59 -17.76
N LYS A 108 5.12 16.34 -17.90
CA LYS A 108 5.41 17.51 -17.10
C LYS A 108 5.88 18.64 -18.01
N PHE A 109 5.34 19.85 -17.82
CA PHE A 109 5.88 21.05 -18.46
C PHE A 109 6.97 21.64 -17.55
N VAL A 110 8.15 21.90 -18.11
CA VAL A 110 9.26 22.56 -17.40
C VAL A 110 9.21 24.03 -17.76
N GLU A 111 8.72 24.86 -16.84
CA GLU A 111 8.73 26.32 -17.02
C GLU A 111 10.16 26.85 -17.02
N HIS A 112 10.39 27.94 -17.76
CA HIS A 112 11.67 28.63 -17.75
C HIS A 112 11.93 29.20 -16.35
N PRO A 113 13.18 29.15 -15.84
CA PRO A 113 13.52 29.86 -14.62
C PRO A 113 13.44 31.37 -14.90
N GLU A 114 12.40 32.04 -14.41
CA GLU A 114 12.18 33.48 -14.64
C GLU A 114 13.05 34.40 -13.76
N ASN A 115 13.83 33.86 -12.83
CA ASN A 115 14.71 34.64 -11.97
C ASN A 115 15.88 33.76 -11.53
N ASN A 116 16.97 34.37 -11.05
CA ASN A 116 18.29 33.83 -10.68
C ASN A 116 18.30 32.71 -9.60
N GLU A 117 17.20 31.99 -9.45
CA GLU A 117 16.97 30.88 -8.53
C GLU A 117 17.49 29.57 -9.15
N LYS A 118 18.25 28.81 -8.36
CA LYS A 118 18.87 27.56 -8.81
C LYS A 118 17.81 26.62 -9.43
N PRO A 119 18.02 26.08 -10.64
CA PRO A 119 17.07 25.24 -11.38
C PRO A 119 16.49 24.04 -10.61
N LEU A 120 17.20 23.59 -9.58
CA LEU A 120 16.93 22.35 -8.86
C LEU A 120 15.71 22.44 -7.91
N ASP A 121 15.36 23.63 -7.42
CA ASP A 121 14.36 23.77 -6.35
C ASP A 121 12.91 23.76 -6.84
N LYS A 122 12.65 24.10 -8.10
CA LYS A 122 11.28 24.19 -8.67
C LYS A 122 10.71 22.85 -9.14
N CYS A 123 11.50 21.76 -9.13
CA CYS A 123 11.06 20.47 -9.68
C CYS A 123 10.36 19.53 -8.68
N LYS A 124 9.95 20.01 -7.50
CA LYS A 124 9.32 19.19 -6.44
C LYS A 124 7.80 19.06 -6.60
N VAL A 125 7.31 18.68 -7.78
CA VAL A 125 5.88 18.35 -7.97
C VAL A 125 5.60 16.98 -7.34
N LYS A 126 4.54 16.88 -6.54
CA LYS A 126 4.09 15.61 -5.95
C LYS A 126 2.91 15.07 -6.73
N PHE A 127 2.87 13.76 -6.93
CA PHE A 127 1.72 13.05 -7.46
C PHE A 127 1.44 11.80 -6.64
N LYS A 128 0.20 11.31 -6.72
CA LYS A 128 -0.28 10.10 -6.07
C LYS A 128 -1.18 9.34 -7.02
N ILE A 129 -1.12 8.02 -6.97
CA ILE A 129 -2.07 7.14 -7.63
C ILE A 129 -2.97 6.59 -6.52
N VAL A 130 -4.22 7.02 -6.51
CA VAL A 130 -5.24 6.55 -5.57
C VAL A 130 -5.85 5.28 -6.15
N SER A 131 -6.18 4.30 -5.29
CA SER A 131 -6.72 3.01 -5.74
C SER A 131 -7.94 2.58 -4.93
N LEU A 132 -9.00 2.15 -5.60
CA LEU A 132 -10.20 1.58 -4.99
C LEU A 132 -10.46 0.16 -5.54
N LYS A 133 -10.78 -0.78 -4.65
CA LYS A 133 -11.26 -2.10 -5.04
C LYS A 133 -12.70 -1.97 -5.54
N VAL A 134 -12.98 -2.51 -6.72
CA VAL A 134 -14.32 -2.50 -7.34
C VAL A 134 -14.87 -3.92 -7.46
N LYS A 135 -16.20 -4.05 -7.47
CA LYS A 135 -16.89 -5.35 -7.58
C LYS A 135 -17.15 -5.64 -9.06
N GLY A 136 -16.36 -6.55 -9.63
CA GLY A 136 -16.53 -7.04 -11.00
C GLY A 136 -15.78 -6.23 -12.06
N PRO A 137 -15.81 -6.72 -13.33
CA PRO A 137 -15.33 -5.96 -14.49
C PRO A 137 -16.27 -4.78 -14.69
N VAL A 138 -15.84 -3.62 -14.23
CA VAL A 138 -16.56 -2.35 -14.41
C VAL A 138 -15.76 -1.48 -15.36
N GLU A 139 -16.46 -0.77 -16.23
CA GLU A 139 -15.85 0.29 -17.01
C GLU A 139 -15.41 1.42 -16.05
N TYR A 140 -14.30 2.07 -16.35
CA TYR A 140 -13.83 3.17 -15.52
C TYR A 140 -14.79 4.35 -15.61
N VAL A 141 -15.46 4.67 -14.51
CA VAL A 141 -16.20 5.92 -14.33
C VAL A 141 -15.44 6.78 -13.31
N PRO A 142 -15.15 8.07 -13.58
CA PRO A 142 -14.43 8.95 -12.66
C PRO A 142 -15.03 9.02 -11.24
N GLU A 143 -16.33 8.74 -11.12
CA GLU A 143 -17.07 8.68 -9.86
C GLU A 143 -16.64 7.54 -8.94
N LEU A 144 -16.17 6.42 -9.49
CA LEU A 144 -15.73 5.24 -8.71
C LEU A 144 -14.58 5.55 -7.75
N VAL A 145 -13.81 6.61 -8.00
CA VAL A 145 -12.59 6.97 -7.27
C VAL A 145 -12.67 8.38 -6.67
N ASN A 146 -13.87 8.96 -6.62
CA ASN A 146 -14.10 10.23 -5.95
C ASN A 146 -14.20 10.02 -4.43
N PRO A 147 -13.45 10.80 -3.61
CA PRO A 147 -13.54 10.69 -2.15
C PRO A 147 -14.92 11.05 -1.60
N LEU A 148 -15.76 11.74 -2.38
CA LEU A 148 -17.16 12.06 -2.04
C LEU A 148 -18.13 10.89 -2.31
N SER A 149 -17.75 9.86 -3.06
CA SER A 149 -18.64 8.73 -3.39
C SER A 149 -18.67 7.65 -2.29
N THR A 150 -17.82 7.74 -1.27
CA THR A 150 -17.80 6.77 -0.14
C THR A 150 -18.53 7.26 1.13
N PHE A 151 -19.30 8.35 1.05
CA PHE A 151 -20.18 8.79 2.14
C PHE A 151 -21.56 9.16 1.60
N LEU A 152 -22.37 8.15 1.35
CA LEU A 152 -23.84 8.26 1.36
C LEU A 152 -24.41 6.92 1.81
N GLY A 153 -23.98 6.51 3.00
CA GLY A 153 -24.76 5.61 3.87
C GLY A 153 -25.38 6.48 4.96
N ARG A 154 -26.72 6.60 4.90
CA ARG A 154 -27.71 7.06 5.92
C ARG A 154 -27.11 7.39 7.31
N LEU A 155 -27.40 8.51 7.98
CA LEU A 155 -28.45 9.55 7.94
C LEU A 155 -27.76 10.92 8.08
#